data_AF-A0A139R358-F1
#
_entry.id   AF-A0A139R358-F1
#
_cell.length_a   1.000
_cell.length_b   1.000
_cell.length_c   1.000
_cell.angle_alpha   90.00
_cell.angle_beta   90.00
_cell.angle_gamma   90.00
#
_symmetry.space_group_name_H-M   'P 1'
#
loop_
_entity.id
_entity.type
_entity.pdbx_description
1 polymer ?
#
loop_
_entity_poly.entity_id
_entity_poly.type
_entity_poly.pdbx_seq_one_letter_code
_entity_poly.pdbx_strand_id
1 'polypeptide(L)'
;MSVKFGEEAIEKFDVAKTLGTMKLMEIRPVYDWEDVVDEETGEKKRLPTDEILEYDVVVFSSANQLRTTVTVPVEAKGVEIDLDKNYRKPVTFSGLTARVWQSREVTVDRNGNRQVSFTSGVKFRATDFSLAGTNTQLKQNQGDQK
;
A
#
# COMPACT_ATOMS: atom_id res chain seq x y z
N MET A 1 21.44 -19.42 12.00
CA MET A 1 21.16 -18.00 12.27
C MET A 1 20.35 -17.44 11.12
N SER A 2 19.05 -17.22 11.29
CA SER A 2 18.20 -16.55 10.30
C SER A 2 18.34 -15.04 10.49
N VAL A 3 18.97 -14.36 9.53
CA VAL A 3 19.05 -12.90 9.54
C VAL A 3 17.63 -12.38 9.29
N LYS A 4 16.94 -11.99 10.36
CA LYS A 4 15.70 -11.21 10.28
C LYS A 4 16.07 -9.83 9.75
N PHE A 5 16.04 -9.63 8.44
CA PHE A 5 16.11 -8.28 7.88
C PHE A 5 14.80 -7.55 8.20
N GLY A 6 14.91 -6.55 9.07
CA GLY A 6 14.08 -5.34 9.16
C GLY A 6 12.57 -5.51 9.37
N GLU A 7 12.14 -5.78 10.61
CA GLU A 7 10.73 -5.54 11.02
C GLU A 7 10.41 -4.03 11.13
N GLU A 8 11.43 -3.18 11.26
CA GLU A 8 11.29 -1.74 11.45
C GLU A 8 10.96 -0.99 10.16
N ALA A 9 10.03 -0.04 10.26
CA ALA A 9 9.67 0.83 9.17
C ALA A 9 10.78 1.87 8.94
N ILE A 10 11.17 2.06 7.68
CA ILE A 10 12.08 3.12 7.27
C ILE A 10 11.24 4.39 7.14
N GLU A 11 11.36 5.27 8.14
CA GLU A 11 10.60 6.53 8.21
C GLU A 11 11.27 7.69 7.46
N LYS A 12 12.60 7.62 7.28
CA LYS A 12 13.38 8.69 6.65
C LYS A 12 14.15 8.13 5.46
N PHE A 13 13.69 8.47 4.27
CA PHE A 13 14.38 8.20 3.01
C PHE A 13 14.08 9.29 1.99
N ASP A 14 14.96 9.41 0.99
CA ASP A 14 14.83 10.41 -0.08
C ASP A 14 13.75 9.98 -1.08
N VAL A 15 12.52 10.45 -0.87
CA VAL A 15 11.35 10.11 -1.69
C VAL A 15 11.56 10.46 -3.17
N ALA A 16 12.24 11.56 -3.46
CA ALA A 16 12.51 12.00 -4.83
C ALA A 16 13.46 11.02 -5.55
N LYS A 17 14.40 10.42 -4.84
CA LYS A 17 15.26 9.38 -5.41
C LYS A 17 14.60 8.00 -5.47
N THR A 18 13.79 7.65 -4.47
CA THR A 18 13.22 6.29 -4.38
C THR A 18 11.98 6.11 -5.25
N LEU A 19 11.10 7.11 -5.31
CA LEU A 19 9.81 7.06 -6.02
C LEU A 19 9.70 8.13 -7.10
N GLY A 20 10.47 9.22 -6.99
CA GLY A 20 10.41 10.31 -7.94
C GLY A 20 9.04 10.99 -7.94
N THR A 21 8.57 11.37 -9.12
CA THR A 21 7.22 11.88 -9.29
C THR A 21 6.24 10.71 -9.34
N MET A 22 5.22 10.75 -8.49
CA MET A 22 4.16 9.75 -8.43
C MET A 22 2.91 10.27 -9.12
N LYS A 23 2.36 9.49 -10.05
CA LYS A 23 1.11 9.83 -10.74
C LYS A 23 0.03 8.83 -10.33
N LEU A 24 -1.13 9.34 -9.92
CA LEU A 24 -2.26 8.51 -9.50
C LEU A 24 -2.71 7.62 -10.67
N MET A 25 -2.91 6.33 -10.42
CA MET A 25 -3.48 5.43 -11.41
C MET A 25 -4.81 4.86 -10.94
N GLU A 26 -4.83 4.24 -9.76
CA GLU A 26 -5.99 3.52 -9.24
C GLU A 26 -5.99 3.61 -7.71
N ILE A 27 -7.18 3.57 -7.11
CA ILE A 27 -7.37 3.42 -5.66
C ILE A 27 -8.18 2.15 -5.49
N ARG A 28 -7.63 1.14 -4.80
CA ARG A 28 -8.27 -0.16 -4.63
C ARG A 28 -8.55 -0.42 -3.15
N PRO A 29 -9.79 -0.73 -2.76
CA PRO A 29 -10.08 -1.16 -1.40
C PRO A 29 -9.47 -2.54 -1.15
N VAL A 30 -8.88 -2.72 0.03
CA VAL A 30 -8.41 -4.00 0.55
C VAL A 30 -9.40 -4.45 1.62
N TYR A 31 -10.14 -5.51 1.32
CA TYR A 31 -11.14 -6.08 2.21
C TYR A 31 -10.51 -7.07 3.20
N ASP A 32 -11.12 -7.19 4.37
CA ASP A 32 -10.83 -8.32 5.25
C ASP A 32 -11.37 -9.64 4.66
N TRP A 33 -10.80 -10.76 5.07
CA TRP A 33 -11.18 -12.07 4.57
C TRP A 33 -11.50 -12.99 5.73
N GLU A 34 -12.75 -13.46 5.79
CA GLU A 34 -13.20 -14.44 6.77
C GLU A 34 -13.21 -15.85 6.16
N ASP A 35 -12.75 -16.80 6.97
CA ASP A 35 -12.85 -18.23 6.65
C ASP A 35 -14.22 -18.72 7.13
N VAL A 36 -15.16 -18.86 6.20
CA VAL A 36 -16.47 -19.45 6.46
C VAL A 36 -16.43 -20.94 6.17
N VAL A 37 -16.88 -21.76 7.12
CA VAL A 37 -17.05 -23.20 6.93
C VAL A 37 -18.40 -23.44 6.26
N ASP A 38 -18.37 -24.02 5.07
CA ASP A 38 -19.59 -24.38 4.33
C ASP A 38 -20.24 -25.62 5.01
N GLU A 39 -21.42 -25.44 5.61
CA GLU A 39 -22.07 -26.47 6.44
C GLU A 39 -22.46 -27.74 5.67
N GLU A 40 -22.59 -27.67 4.34
CA GLU A 40 -22.93 -28.82 3.48
C GLU A 40 -21.72 -29.66 3.05
N THR A 41 -20.55 -29.05 2.91
CA THR A 41 -19.35 -29.69 2.34
C THR A 41 -18.18 -29.81 3.30
N GLY A 42 -18.21 -29.07 4.42
CA GLY A 42 -17.11 -28.98 5.38
C GLY A 42 -15.87 -28.27 4.85
N GLU A 43 -15.93 -27.71 3.63
CA GLU A 43 -14.83 -26.98 3.03
C GLU A 43 -14.75 -25.55 3.60
N LYS A 44 -13.54 -25.12 3.96
CA LYS A 44 -13.28 -23.73 4.35
C LYS A 44 -13.24 -22.88 3.09
N LYS A 45 -14.25 -22.04 2.90
CA LYS A 45 -14.26 -21.03 1.85
C LYS A 45 -13.85 -19.70 2.44
N ARG A 46 -12.91 -19.03 1.77
CA ARG A 46 -12.44 -17.72 2.15
C ARG A 46 -13.26 -16.67 1.39
N LEU A 47 -14.13 -15.97 2.09
CA LEU A 47 -15.02 -14.96 1.52
C LEU A 47 -14.52 -13.57 1.92
N PRO A 48 -14.53 -12.59 0.99
CA PRO A 48 -14.23 -11.21 1.35
C PRO A 48 -15.38 -10.66 2.20
N THR A 49 -15.03 -10.03 3.32
CA THR A 49 -15.96 -9.31 4.18
C THR A 49 -16.29 -7.94 3.54
N ASP A 50 -17.43 -7.35 3.87
CA ASP A 50 -17.79 -5.98 3.45
C ASP A 50 -16.94 -4.88 4.12
N GLU A 51 -16.10 -5.25 5.09
CA GLU A 51 -15.23 -4.32 5.82
C GLU A 51 -13.93 -4.03 5.04
N ILE A 52 -13.67 -2.74 4.81
CA ILE A 52 -12.44 -2.27 4.19
C ILE A 52 -11.41 -2.02 5.29
N LEU A 53 -10.26 -2.68 5.22
CA LEU A 53 -9.16 -2.52 6.18
C LEU A 53 -8.23 -1.37 5.81
N GLU A 54 -7.83 -1.33 4.54
CA GLU A 54 -6.84 -0.40 4.01
C GLU A 54 -7.18 -0.10 2.54
N TYR A 55 -6.62 0.97 1.98
CA TYR A 55 -6.68 1.26 0.55
C TYR A 55 -5.31 1.14 -0.07
N ASP A 56 -5.22 0.40 -1.17
CA ASP A 56 -4.05 0.32 -2.03
C ASP A 56 -4.12 1.40 -3.11
N VAL A 57 -3.30 2.43 -2.95
CA VAL A 57 -3.14 3.51 -3.92
C VAL A 57 -2.07 3.09 -4.93
N VAL A 58 -2.49 2.78 -6.15
CA VAL A 58 -1.59 2.43 -7.24
C VAL A 58 -1.13 3.72 -7.91
N VAL A 59 0.18 3.94 -7.90
CA VAL A 59 0.82 5.08 -8.53
C VAL A 59 1.86 4.64 -9.55
N PHE A 60 2.03 5.43 -10.60
CA PHE A 60 3.18 5.30 -11.47
C PHE A 60 4.33 6.11 -10.88
N SER A 61 5.44 5.46 -10.53
CA SER A 61 6.64 6.13 -10.03
C SER A 61 7.60 6.40 -11.18
N SER A 62 8.09 7.64 -11.31
CA SER A 62 9.04 7.98 -12.35
C SER A 62 10.46 7.47 -12.08
N ALA A 63 10.80 7.15 -10.81
CA ALA A 63 12.13 6.66 -10.45
C ALA A 63 12.38 5.24 -10.96
N ASN A 64 11.39 4.35 -10.81
CA ASN A 64 11.46 2.96 -11.27
C ASN A 64 10.71 2.70 -12.59
N GLN A 65 9.98 3.69 -13.12
CA GLN A 65 9.13 3.58 -14.33
C GLN A 65 8.11 2.43 -14.25
N LEU A 66 7.69 2.07 -13.03
CA LEU A 66 6.79 0.95 -12.77
C LEU A 66 5.60 1.40 -11.92
N ARG A 67 4.55 0.57 -11.94
CA ARG A 67 3.43 0.70 -11.00
C ARG A 67 3.92 0.31 -9.62
N THR A 68 3.73 1.21 -8.67
CA THR A 68 4.08 1.04 -7.26
C THR A 68 2.80 1.20 -6.45
N THR A 69 2.62 0.33 -5.47
CA THR A 69 1.46 0.39 -4.57
C THR A 69 1.90 1.03 -3.25
N VAL A 70 1.11 2.00 -2.79
CA VAL A 70 1.23 2.60 -1.46
C VAL A 70 -0.04 2.32 -0.70
N THR A 71 0.07 1.64 0.42
CA THR A 71 -1.08 1.29 1.25
C THR A 71 -1.36 2.39 2.27
N VAL A 72 -2.61 2.81 2.39
CA VAL A 72 -3.07 3.87 3.31
C VAL A 72 -4.23 3.36 4.17
N PRO A 73 -4.40 3.88 5.41
CA PRO A 73 -5.54 3.51 6.26
C PRO A 73 -6.86 4.03 5.68
N VAL A 74 -7.98 3.46 6.12
CA VAL A 74 -9.35 3.87 5.74
C VAL A 74 -9.62 5.35 6.05
N GLU A 75 -9.00 5.88 7.10
CA GLU A 75 -9.14 7.26 7.56
C GLU A 75 -8.43 8.30 6.65
N ALA A 76 -7.70 7.85 5.63
CA ALA A 76 -6.98 8.74 4.72
C ALA A 76 -7.95 9.58 3.88
N LYS A 77 -7.82 10.92 3.96
CA LYS A 77 -8.66 11.87 3.23
C LYS A 77 -8.46 11.78 1.72
N GLY A 78 -7.28 11.38 1.28
CA GLY A 78 -6.98 11.18 -0.14
C GLY A 78 -7.88 10.17 -0.84
N VAL A 79 -8.51 9.25 -0.10
CA VAL A 79 -9.40 8.23 -0.66
C VAL A 79 -10.63 8.85 -1.33
N GLU A 80 -11.07 10.04 -0.89
CA GLU A 80 -12.20 10.77 -1.47
C GLU A 80 -11.88 11.42 -2.83
N ILE A 81 -10.63 11.31 -3.32
CA ILE A 81 -10.23 11.84 -4.62
C ILE A 81 -10.95 11.09 -5.75
N ASP A 82 -11.74 11.82 -6.53
CA ASP A 82 -12.38 11.32 -7.74
C ASP A 82 -11.33 10.87 -8.77
N LEU A 83 -11.25 9.56 -8.99
CA LEU A 83 -10.24 8.94 -9.85
C LEU A 83 -10.41 9.33 -11.32
N ASP A 84 -11.65 9.46 -11.79
CA ASP A 84 -11.95 9.73 -13.20
C ASP A 84 -11.44 11.12 -13.61
N LYS A 85 -11.53 12.09 -12.71
CA LYS A 85 -11.04 13.46 -12.93
C LYS A 85 -9.54 13.64 -12.67
N ASN A 86 -8.92 12.72 -11.95
CA ASN A 86 -7.57 12.88 -11.42
C ASN A 86 -6.60 11.78 -11.85
N TYR A 87 -7.00 10.93 -12.80
CA TYR A 87 -6.13 9.93 -13.41
C TYR A 87 -4.84 10.56 -13.97
N ARG A 88 -3.70 9.93 -13.66
CA ARG A 88 -2.32 10.35 -13.97
C ARG A 88 -1.92 11.74 -13.45
N LYS A 89 -2.71 12.37 -12.58
CA LYS A 89 -2.28 13.60 -11.92
C LYS A 89 -1.20 13.30 -10.88
N PRO A 90 -0.24 14.22 -10.69
CA PRO A 90 0.77 14.07 -9.66
C PRO A 90 0.13 13.97 -8.27
N VAL A 91 0.68 13.10 -7.42
CA VAL A 91 0.23 12.93 -6.02
C VAL A 91 1.41 12.96 -5.06
N THR A 92 1.13 13.39 -3.84
CA THR A 92 2.07 13.43 -2.72
C THR A 92 1.50 12.65 -1.54
N PHE A 93 2.34 11.87 -0.88
CA PHE A 93 1.98 11.08 0.29
C PHE A 93 2.54 11.71 1.55
N SER A 94 1.75 11.71 2.62
CA SER A 94 2.15 12.14 3.96
C SER A 94 2.53 10.93 4.82
N GLY A 95 3.53 11.09 5.68
CA GLY A 95 3.96 10.00 6.59
C GLY A 95 4.43 8.74 5.85
N LEU A 96 5.08 8.91 4.70
CA LEU A 96 5.50 7.79 3.87
C LEU A 96 6.58 6.97 4.59
N THR A 97 6.33 5.68 4.74
CA THR A 97 7.23 4.70 5.32
C THR A 97 7.46 3.57 4.34
N ALA A 98 8.65 2.97 4.40
CA ALA A 98 9.00 1.82 3.58
C ALA A 98 9.35 0.64 4.49
N ARG A 99 8.85 -0.56 4.17
CA ARG A 99 9.23 -1.80 4.84
C ARG A 99 9.77 -2.79 3.82
N VAL A 100 10.97 -3.28 4.07
CA VAL A 100 11.54 -4.37 3.29
C VAL A 100 10.89 -5.68 3.74
N TRP A 101 10.52 -6.53 2.79
CA TRP A 101 10.01 -7.86 3.10
C TRP A 101 10.76 -8.91 2.31
N GLN A 102 10.85 -10.10 2.89
CA GLN A 102 11.40 -11.28 2.28
C GLN A 102 10.53 -12.47 2.65
N SER A 103 10.23 -13.30 1.65
CA SER A 103 9.57 -14.58 1.82
C SER A 103 10.52 -15.66 1.35
N ARG A 104 10.59 -16.74 2.12
CA ARG A 104 11.32 -17.95 1.77
C ARG A 104 10.30 -19.06 1.64
N GLU A 105 10.10 -19.52 0.42
CA GLU A 105 9.21 -20.64 0.12
C GLU A 105 10.05 -21.88 -0.16
N VAL A 106 9.57 -23.02 0.35
CA VAL A 106 10.17 -24.32 0.10
C VAL A 106 9.13 -25.16 -0.60
N THR A 107 9.37 -25.48 -1.87
CA THR A 107 8.53 -26.37 -2.67
C THR A 107 9.27 -27.67 -2.94
N VAL A 108 8.52 -28.74 -3.13
CA VAL A 108 9.06 -30.03 -3.57
C VAL A 108 8.56 -30.27 -4.98
N ASP A 109 9.47 -30.49 -5.92
CA ASP A 109 9.11 -30.79 -7.30
C ASP A 109 8.47 -32.18 -7.42
N ARG A 110 7.91 -32.51 -8.59
CA ARG A 110 7.30 -33.83 -8.83
C ARG A 110 8.29 -35.00 -8.73
N ASN A 111 9.60 -34.73 -8.73
CA ASN A 111 10.67 -35.72 -8.64
C ASN A 111 11.21 -35.88 -7.20
N GLY A 112 10.63 -35.17 -6.23
CA GLY A 112 11.04 -35.21 -4.82
C GLY A 112 12.21 -34.29 -4.47
N ASN A 113 12.67 -33.45 -5.40
CA ASN A 113 13.73 -32.49 -5.12
C ASN A 113 13.17 -31.27 -4.41
N ARG A 114 13.91 -30.81 -3.40
CA ARG A 114 13.57 -29.60 -2.65
C ARG A 114 14.07 -28.36 -3.40
N GLN A 115 13.14 -27.50 -3.81
CA GLN A 115 13.42 -26.18 -4.32
C GLN A 115 13.19 -25.13 -3.22
N VAL A 116 14.12 -24.19 -3.10
CA VAL A 116 14.02 -23.07 -2.16
C VAL A 116 13.98 -21.78 -2.97
N SER A 117 12.86 -21.07 -2.88
CA SER A 117 12.63 -19.80 -3.55
C SER A 117 12.72 -18.67 -2.54
N PHE A 118 13.46 -17.62 -2.88
CA PHE A 118 13.53 -16.40 -2.09
C PHE A 118 12.91 -15.26 -2.90
N THR A 119 11.91 -14.61 -2.33
CA THR A 119 11.25 -13.44 -2.93
C THR A 119 11.39 -12.29 -1.97
N SER A 120 11.89 -11.15 -2.44
CA SER A 120 12.03 -9.94 -1.63
C SER A 120 11.44 -8.74 -2.33
N GLY A 121 11.04 -7.73 -1.55
CA GLY A 121 10.55 -6.48 -2.10
C GLY A 121 10.44 -5.38 -1.05
N VAL A 122 9.87 -4.26 -1.47
CA VAL A 122 9.59 -3.11 -0.60
C VAL A 122 8.10 -2.85 -0.63
N LYS A 123 7.50 -2.68 0.55
CA LYS A 123 6.12 -2.21 0.72
C LYS A 123 6.16 -0.77 1.20
N PHE A 124 5.36 0.08 0.57
CA PHE A 124 5.21 1.47 0.98
C PHE A 124 3.89 1.63 1.73
N ARG A 125 3.94 2.36 2.85
CA ARG A 125 2.76 2.77 3.61
C ARG A 125 2.77 4.27 3.79
N ALA A 126 1.59 4.88 3.81
CA ALA A 126 1.46 6.31 4.09
C ALA A 126 0.26 6.53 5.01
N THR A 127 0.27 7.64 5.74
CA THR A 127 -0.85 8.01 6.61
C THR A 127 -1.97 8.70 5.82
N ASP A 128 -1.63 9.43 4.77
CA ASP A 128 -2.58 10.12 3.89
C ASP A 128 -1.94 10.43 2.52
N PHE A 129 -2.74 10.86 1.54
CA PHE A 129 -2.25 11.32 0.24
C PHE A 129 -3.11 12.44 -0.36
N SER A 130 -2.51 13.25 -1.24
CA SER A 130 -3.18 14.38 -1.88
C SER A 130 -2.65 14.63 -3.29
N LEU A 131 -3.40 15.39 -4.11
CA LEU A 131 -2.95 15.81 -5.43
C LEU A 131 -1.87 16.89 -5.31
N ALA A 132 -0.71 16.65 -5.94
CA ALA A 132 0.41 17.58 -5.89
C ALA A 132 0.04 18.89 -6.62
N GLY A 133 0.26 20.02 -5.95
CA GLY A 133 -0.11 21.35 -6.45
C GLY A 133 -1.46 21.86 -5.95
N THR A 134 -2.27 21.01 -5.32
CA THR A 134 -3.38 21.46 -4.49
C THR A 134 -2.79 21.77 -3.12
N ASN A 135 -2.36 23.02 -2.94
CA ASN A 135 -2.24 23.59 -1.60
C ASN A 135 -3.65 23.57 -1.00
N THR A 136 -4.06 22.43 -0.44
CA THR A 136 -5.03 22.44 0.65
C THR A 136 -4.28 23.09 1.79
N GLN A 137 -4.26 24.42 1.77
CA GLN A 137 -4.17 25.22 2.97
C GLN A 137 -5.21 24.59 3.90
N LEU A 138 -4.75 23.79 4.85
CA LEU A 138 -5.45 23.61 6.09
C LEU A 138 -5.72 25.04 6.55
N LYS A 139 -6.95 25.53 6.36
CA LYS A 139 -7.41 26.76 7.00
C LYS A 139 -7.20 26.49 8.49
N GLN A 140 -6.08 26.99 9.01
CA GLN A 140 -5.97 27.28 10.42
C GLN A 140 -7.15 28.18 10.70
N ASN A 141 -8.12 27.68 11.46
CA ASN A 141 -9.12 28.54 12.09
C ASN A 141 -8.36 29.48 13.01
N GLN A 142 -7.91 30.62 12.48
CA GLN A 142 -7.75 31.84 13.24
C GLN A 142 -9.15 32.36 13.52
N GLY A 143 -9.71 31.93 14.64
CA GLY A 143 -10.75 32.64 15.39
C GLY A 143 -10.29 32.62 16.85
N ASP A 144 -10.22 33.70 17.61
CA ASP A 144 -10.68 35.05 17.40
C ASP A 144 -9.78 35.96 18.25
N GLN A 145 -9.35 37.08 17.68
CA GLN A 145 -8.97 38.24 18.46
C GLN A 145 -10.27 38.96 18.86
N LYS A 146 -10.53 39.10 20.17
CA LYS A 146 -11.10 40.32 20.78
C LYS A 146 -10.64 40.42 22.22
#